data_AF-A0A5N9AHE0-F1
#
_entry.id   AF-A0A5N9AHE0-F1
#
_cell.length_a   1.000
_cell.length_b   1.000
_cell.length_c   1.000
_cell.angle_alpha   90.00
_cell.angle_beta   90.00
_cell.angle_gamma   90.00
#
_symmetry.space_group_name_H-M   'P 1'
#
loop_
_entity.id
_entity.type
_entity.pdbx_description
1 polymer ?
#
loop_
_entity_poly.entity_id
_entity_poly.type
_entity_poly.pdbx_seq_one_letter_code
_entity_poly.pdbx_strand_id
1 'polypeptide(L)'
;MAINKTQIQDNAEIVLSRPSARIAVTLKRNRGSVSLAANNNLIARCYSSRVGLWTAAFMAESLGVDLPEVGKSIYVQVSTGVLWRAVGISNLDLKIKESRTILKRYLEEAEAQRASASGYSSD
;
A
#
# COMPACT_ATOMS: atom_id res chain seq x y z
N MET A 1 2.69 19.32 -12.55
CA MET A 1 1.27 19.21 -12.18
C MET A 1 1.15 18.41 -10.90
N ALA A 2 0.43 18.92 -9.90
CA ALA A 2 0.10 18.14 -8.71
C ALA A 2 -1.05 17.18 -9.05
N ILE A 3 -0.78 15.87 -9.04
CA ILE A 3 -1.80 14.83 -9.20
C ILE A 3 -2.77 14.91 -8.00
N ASN A 4 -4.08 14.96 -8.27
CA ASN A 4 -5.14 15.03 -7.27
C ASN A 4 -5.56 13.63 -6.76
N LYS A 5 -6.39 13.57 -5.71
CA LYS A 5 -6.77 12.28 -5.08
C LYS A 5 -7.56 11.37 -6.02
N THR A 6 -8.47 11.93 -6.83
CA THR A 6 -9.26 11.16 -7.80
C THR A 6 -8.37 10.47 -8.81
N GLN A 7 -7.42 11.20 -9.40
CA GLN A 7 -6.49 10.63 -10.36
C GLN A 7 -5.58 9.55 -9.76
N ILE A 8 -5.21 9.65 -8.48
CA ILE A 8 -4.49 8.58 -7.77
C ILE A 8 -5.35 7.32 -7.68
N GLN A 9 -6.65 7.49 -7.40
CA GLN A 9 -7.58 6.37 -7.29
C GLN A 9 -7.84 5.72 -8.65
N ASP A 10 -7.99 6.52 -9.72
CA ASP A 10 -8.13 6.02 -11.09
C ASP A 10 -6.90 5.19 -11.50
N ASN A 11 -5.70 5.69 -11.17
CA ASN A 11 -4.46 4.95 -11.40
C ASN A 11 -4.44 3.62 -10.64
N ALA A 12 -4.90 3.61 -9.39
CA ALA A 12 -4.97 2.41 -8.58
C ALA A 12 -5.94 1.39 -9.21
N GLU A 13 -7.11 1.83 -9.66
CA GLU A 13 -8.11 0.98 -10.31
C GLU A 13 -7.58 0.36 -11.60
N ILE A 14 -6.88 1.14 -12.44
CA ILE A 14 -6.24 0.61 -13.65
C ILE A 14 -5.26 -0.52 -13.32
N VAL A 15 -4.43 -0.36 -12.29
CA VAL A 15 -3.46 -1.39 -11.86
C VAL A 15 -4.19 -2.60 -11.27
N LEU A 16 -5.23 -2.38 -10.46
CA LEU A 16 -5.97 -3.44 -9.77
C LEU A 16 -6.91 -4.23 -10.69
N SER A 17 -7.38 -3.62 -11.79
CA SER A 17 -8.22 -4.27 -12.81
C SER A 17 -7.51 -5.39 -13.59
N ARG A 18 -6.17 -5.48 -13.47
CA ARG A 18 -5.35 -6.50 -14.11
C ARG A 18 -4.70 -7.39 -13.05
N PRO A 19 -5.35 -8.50 -12.66
CA PRO A 19 -4.81 -9.41 -11.66
C PRO A 19 -3.42 -9.95 -12.05
N SER A 20 -2.49 -9.92 -11.10
CA SER A 20 -1.13 -10.40 -11.23
C SER A 20 -0.59 -10.85 -9.87
N ALA A 21 0.19 -11.92 -9.87
CA ALA A 21 0.92 -12.36 -8.67
C ALA A 21 2.17 -11.50 -8.38
N ARG A 22 2.63 -10.71 -9.36
CA ARG A 22 3.90 -9.97 -9.30
C ARG A 22 3.74 -8.55 -9.84
N ILE A 23 3.20 -7.67 -9.02
CA ILE A 23 3.16 -6.23 -9.29
C ILE A 23 4.35 -5.56 -8.61
N ALA A 24 5.20 -4.95 -9.41
CA ALA A 24 6.30 -4.14 -8.94
C ALA A 24 5.79 -2.81 -8.38
N VAL A 25 6.04 -2.55 -7.10
CA VAL A 25 5.65 -1.31 -6.43
C VAL A 25 6.83 -0.65 -5.74
N THR A 26 6.81 0.68 -5.71
CA THR A 26 7.80 1.51 -5.03
C THR A 26 7.12 2.31 -3.94
N LEU A 27 7.51 2.07 -2.69
CA LEU A 27 7.12 2.86 -1.54
C LEU A 27 8.19 3.92 -1.27
N LYS A 28 7.84 5.19 -1.36
CA LYS A 28 8.77 6.32 -1.17
C LYS A 28 8.28 7.24 -0.06
N ARG A 29 9.16 7.59 0.88
CA ARG A 29 8.88 8.60 1.91
C ARG A 29 9.61 9.89 1.61
N ASN A 30 8.86 10.96 1.47
CA ASN A 30 9.34 12.33 1.38
C ASN A 30 9.12 13.03 2.73
N ARG A 31 9.64 14.26 2.88
CA ARG A 31 9.47 15.05 4.12
C ARG A 31 7.99 15.27 4.50
N GLY A 32 7.10 15.41 3.52
CA GLY A 32 5.69 15.73 3.74
C GLY A 32 4.69 14.61 3.43
N SER A 33 5.13 13.47 2.91
CA SER A 33 4.22 12.40 2.48
C SER A 33 4.92 11.07 2.25
N VAL A 34 4.13 10.00 2.28
CA VAL A 34 4.51 8.68 1.81
C VAL A 34 3.68 8.37 0.57
N SER A 35 4.33 7.93 -0.50
CA SER A 35 3.73 7.62 -1.79
C SER A 35 4.00 6.18 -2.19
N LEU A 36 2.98 5.51 -2.72
CA LEU A 36 3.09 4.21 -3.35
C LEU A 36 2.89 4.37 -4.85
N ALA A 37 3.83 3.86 -5.65
CA ALA A 37 3.76 3.90 -7.10
C ALA A 37 3.85 2.50 -7.71
N ALA A 38 3.14 2.29 -8.81
CA ALA A 38 3.21 1.10 -9.65
C ALA A 38 3.27 1.54 -11.11
N ASN A 39 4.16 0.97 -11.93
CA ASN A 39 4.33 1.31 -13.35
C ASN A 39 4.48 2.83 -13.59
N ASN A 40 5.30 3.52 -12.78
CA ASN A 40 5.49 4.98 -12.78
C ASN A 40 4.23 5.83 -12.45
N ASN A 41 3.12 5.20 -12.09
CA ASN A 41 1.90 5.88 -11.67
C ASN A 41 1.77 5.88 -10.16
N LEU A 42 1.41 7.04 -9.60
CA LEU A 42 1.10 7.15 -8.19
C LEU A 42 -0.30 6.55 -7.93
N ILE A 43 -0.37 5.56 -7.05
CA ILE A 43 -1.59 4.79 -6.75
C ILE A 43 -2.07 4.93 -5.30
N ALA A 44 -1.21 5.40 -4.39
CA ALA A 44 -1.62 5.80 -3.05
C ALA A 44 -0.72 6.90 -2.49
N ARG A 45 -1.29 7.75 -1.62
CA ARG A 45 -0.56 8.80 -0.93
C ARG A 45 -1.10 9.03 0.47
N CYS A 46 -0.22 8.96 1.46
CA CYS A 46 -0.47 9.32 2.84
C CYS A 46 0.29 10.62 3.20
N TYR A 47 -0.36 11.58 3.87
CA TYR A 47 0.27 12.85 4.26
C TYR A 47 1.02 12.74 5.59
N SER A 48 1.93 13.69 5.86
CA SER A 48 2.76 13.72 7.08
C SER A 48 2.03 14.06 8.39
N SER A 49 0.70 14.15 8.38
CA SER A 49 -0.06 14.26 9.63
C SER A 49 0.21 13.03 10.50
N ARG A 50 0.05 13.15 11.83
CA ARG A 50 0.28 12.00 12.74
C ARG A 50 -0.49 10.76 12.28
N VAL A 51 -1.78 10.92 11.97
CA VAL A 51 -2.64 9.83 11.47
C VAL A 51 -2.15 9.33 10.10
N GLY A 52 -1.77 10.23 9.18
CA GLY A 52 -1.27 9.82 7.88
C GLY A 52 0.05 9.04 7.95
N LEU A 53 0.91 9.32 8.94
CA LEU A 53 2.12 8.53 9.18
C LEU A 53 1.80 7.12 9.69
N TRP A 54 0.81 6.98 10.59
CA TRP A 54 0.31 5.66 11.01
C TRP A 54 -0.29 4.89 9.83
N THR A 55 -1.15 5.53 9.03
CA THR A 55 -1.69 4.93 7.81
C THR A 55 -0.59 4.48 6.86
N ALA A 56 0.47 5.28 6.70
CA ALA A 56 1.61 4.92 5.86
C ALA A 56 2.40 3.72 6.41
N ALA A 57 2.55 3.63 7.73
CA ALA A 57 3.21 2.51 8.38
C ALA A 57 2.42 1.20 8.16
N PHE A 58 1.10 1.23 8.36
CA PHE A 58 0.25 0.06 8.10
C PHE A 58 0.19 -0.31 6.61
N MET A 59 0.24 0.68 5.71
CA MET A 59 0.38 0.42 4.28
C MET A 59 1.70 -0.31 3.99
N ALA A 60 2.82 0.11 4.59
CA ALA A 60 4.10 -0.58 4.46
C ALA A 60 4.04 -2.02 5.01
N GLU A 61 3.44 -2.19 6.19
CA GLU A 61 3.26 -3.50 6.84
C GLU A 61 2.45 -4.46 5.97
N SER A 62 1.38 -3.99 5.33
CA SER A 62 0.60 -4.82 4.39
C SER A 62 1.44 -5.32 3.21
N LEU A 63 2.39 -4.51 2.73
CA LEU A 63 3.35 -4.88 1.69
C LEU A 63 4.47 -5.81 2.21
N GLY A 64 4.55 -6.03 3.52
CA GLY A 64 5.60 -6.84 4.15
C GLY A 64 6.94 -6.14 4.28
N VAL A 65 6.95 -4.80 4.33
CA VAL A 65 8.16 -3.99 4.45
C VAL A 65 8.01 -2.95 5.55
N ASP A 66 9.14 -2.50 6.09
CA ASP A 66 9.15 -1.37 7.01
C ASP A 66 8.87 -0.05 6.28
N LEU A 67 8.35 0.93 7.02
CA LEU A 67 8.21 2.27 6.49
C LEU A 67 9.61 2.86 6.21
N PRO A 68 9.91 3.29 4.97
CA PRO A 68 11.24 3.83 4.66
C PRO A 68 11.55 5.09 5.47
N GLU A 69 12.84 5.38 5.65
CA GLU A 69 13.28 6.67 6.17
C GLU A 69 12.94 7.81 5.19
N VAL A 70 12.95 9.04 5.71
CA VAL A 70 12.71 10.23 4.88
C VAL A 70 13.80 10.36 3.82
N GLY A 71 13.40 10.45 2.56
CA GLY A 71 14.28 10.52 1.40
C GLY A 71 14.59 9.16 0.77
N LYS A 72 14.24 8.04 1.43
CA LYS A 72 14.47 6.69 0.93
C LYS A 72 13.23 6.11 0.23
N SER A 73 13.46 5.07 -0.56
CA SER A 73 12.43 4.27 -1.20
C SER A 73 12.74 2.79 -1.08
N ILE A 74 11.69 1.97 -0.99
CA ILE A 74 11.76 0.51 -1.01
C ILE A 74 11.01 0.02 -2.25
N TYR A 75 11.62 -0.94 -2.93
CA TYR A 75 11.03 -1.64 -4.06
C TYR A 75 10.61 -3.05 -3.60
N VAL A 76 9.39 -3.46 -3.93
CA VAL A 76 8.86 -4.79 -3.57
C VAL A 76 7.92 -5.30 -4.66
N GLN A 77 7.85 -6.61 -4.83
CA GLN A 77 6.85 -7.26 -5.68
C GLN A 77 5.74 -7.85 -4.81
N VAL A 78 4.49 -7.55 -5.14
CA VAL A 78 3.32 -8.01 -4.39
C VAL A 78 2.23 -8.53 -5.32
N SER A 79 1.35 -9.39 -4.82
CA SER A 79 0.15 -9.79 -5.57
C SER A 79 -0.87 -8.65 -5.64
N THR A 80 -1.78 -8.69 -6.61
CA THR A 80 -2.91 -7.75 -6.71
C THR A 80 -3.71 -7.69 -5.42
N GLY A 81 -3.93 -8.83 -4.75
CA GLY A 81 -4.69 -8.86 -3.50
C GLY A 81 -3.99 -8.13 -2.35
N VAL A 82 -2.67 -8.27 -2.23
CA VAL A 82 -1.87 -7.49 -1.25
C VAL A 82 -1.91 -6.01 -1.61
N LEU A 83 -1.74 -5.67 -2.88
CA LEU A 83 -1.79 -4.29 -3.35
C LEU A 83 -3.15 -3.62 -3.10
N TRP A 84 -4.24 -4.35 -3.34
CA TRP A 84 -5.60 -3.88 -3.10
C TRP A 84 -5.80 -3.48 -1.64
N ARG A 85 -5.27 -4.27 -0.70
CA ARG A 85 -5.31 -3.98 0.74
C ARG A 85 -4.43 -2.79 1.11
N ALA A 86 -3.22 -2.69 0.54
CA ALA A 86 -2.35 -1.53 0.76
C ALA A 86 -3.02 -0.21 0.32
N VAL A 87 -3.63 -0.20 -0.87
CA VAL A 87 -4.43 0.93 -1.37
C VAL A 87 -5.64 1.18 -0.47
N GLY A 88 -6.36 0.13 -0.08
CA GLY A 88 -7.48 0.21 0.85
C GLY A 88 -7.11 0.88 2.18
N ILE A 89 -6.00 0.46 2.80
CA ILE A 89 -5.46 1.05 4.04
C ILE A 89 -5.20 2.54 3.84
N SER A 90 -4.60 2.95 2.72
CA SER A 90 -4.30 4.36 2.44
C SER A 90 -5.54 5.26 2.39
N ASN A 91 -6.71 4.67 2.14
CA ASN A 91 -8.00 5.36 2.04
C ASN A 91 -8.81 5.34 3.36
N LEU A 92 -8.37 4.61 4.38
CA LEU A 92 -9.07 4.55 5.67
C LEU A 92 -8.91 5.85 6.47
N ASP A 93 -10.01 6.33 7.04
CA ASP A 93 -9.96 7.31 8.12
C ASP A 93 -9.79 6.60 9.47
N LEU A 94 -8.54 6.50 9.95
CA LEU A 94 -8.20 5.82 11.20
C LEU A 94 -8.60 6.60 12.48
N LYS A 95 -9.14 7.81 12.32
CA LYS A 95 -9.80 8.51 13.44
C LYS A 95 -11.10 7.83 13.83
N ILE A 96 -11.76 7.19 12.86
CA ILE A 96 -12.98 6.41 13.04
C ILE A 96 -12.62 5.03 13.61
N LYS A 97 -13.33 4.59 14.65
CA LYS A 97 -13.02 3.33 15.36
C LYS A 97 -13.30 2.12 14.47
N GLU A 98 -14.39 2.16 13.72
CA GLU A 98 -14.86 1.12 12.82
C GLU A 98 -13.85 0.86 11.69
N SER A 99 -13.20 1.92 11.17
CA SER A 99 -12.11 1.79 10.19
C SER A 99 -10.95 0.96 10.72
N ARG A 100 -10.70 0.91 12.03
CA ARG A 100 -9.62 0.12 12.62
C ARG A 100 -9.91 -1.38 12.57
N THR A 101 -11.18 -1.77 12.62
CA THR A 101 -11.59 -3.15 12.41
C THR A 101 -11.30 -3.59 10.96
N ILE A 102 -11.57 -2.71 10.00
CA ILE A 102 -11.24 -2.97 8.58
C ILE A 102 -9.73 -3.02 8.36
N LEU A 103 -8.97 -2.10 8.98
CA LEU A 103 -7.51 -2.11 8.96
C LEU A 103 -6.97 -3.47 9.42
N LYS A 104 -7.46 -3.98 10.57
CA LYS A 104 -7.01 -5.27 11.12
C LYS A 104 -7.22 -6.41 10.11
N ARG A 105 -8.41 -6.48 9.49
CA ARG A 105 -8.70 -7.49 8.45
C ARG A 105 -7.79 -7.34 7.24
N TYR A 106 -7.53 -6.11 6.79
CA TYR A 106 -6.63 -5.87 5.67
C TYR A 106 -5.19 -6.29 5.97
N LEU A 107 -4.70 -6.11 7.20
CA LEU A 107 -3.37 -6.58 7.59
C LEU A 107 -3.31 -8.11 7.65
N GLU A 108 -4.25 -8.75 8.35
CA GLU A 108 -4.32 -10.21 8.49
C GLU A 108 -4.39 -10.91 7.13
N GLU A 109 -5.24 -10.42 6.23
CA GLU A 109 -5.39 -11.03 4.90
C GLU A 109 -4.19 -10.73 3.97
N ALA A 110 -3.56 -9.55 4.10
CA ALA A 110 -2.35 -9.25 3.34
C ALA A 110 -1.19 -10.15 3.78
N GLU A 111 -1.04 -10.37 5.08
CA GLU A 111 -0.05 -11.32 5.63
C GLU A 111 -0.31 -12.74 5.13
N ALA A 112 -1.55 -13.24 5.22
CA ALA A 112 -1.91 -14.57 4.74
C ALA A 112 -1.59 -14.76 3.25
N GLN A 113 -1.83 -13.75 2.42
CA GLN A 113 -1.52 -13.80 0.97
C GLN A 113 -0.03 -13.70 0.65
N ARG A 114 0.76 -13.04 1.51
CA ARG A 114 2.23 -13.05 1.39
C ARG A 114 2.79 -14.41 1.80
N ALA A 115 2.27 -15.00 2.88
CA ALA A 115 2.70 -16.30 3.36
C ALA A 115 2.37 -17.44 2.37
N SER A 116 1.21 -17.40 1.72
CA SER A 116 0.86 -18.38 0.68
C SER A 116 1.75 -18.27 -0.56
N ALA A 117 2.20 -17.07 -0.92
CA ALA A 117 3.14 -16.87 -2.02
C ALA A 117 4.54 -17.46 -1.73
N SER A 118 4.98 -17.49 -0.47
CA SER A 118 6.25 -18.12 -0.06
C SER A 118 6.19 -19.65 0.05
N GLY A 119 4.99 -20.25 0.10
CA GLY A 119 4.80 -21.69 0.27
C GLY A 119 4.84 -22.51 -1.03
N TYR A 120 4.94 -21.87 -2.20
CA TYR A 120 4.97 -22.54 -3.51
C TYR A 120 6.40 -22.87 -4.02
N SER A 121 7.41 -22.94 -3.14
CA SER A 121 8.81 -23.27 -3.51
C SER A 121 9.26 -24.68 -3.10
N SER A 122 8.34 -25.64 -3.01
CA SER A 122 8.68 -27.05 -2.80
C SER A 122 7.68 -27.93 -3.52
N ASP A 123 7.92 -28.16 -4.81
CA ASP A 123 7.52 -29.34 -5.59
C ASP A 123 8.40 -29.43 -6.85
#